data_AF-A0AA38X1V1-F1
#
_entry.id   AF-A0AA38X1V1-F1
#
_cell.length_a   1.000
_cell.length_b   1.000
_cell.length_c   1.000
_cell.angle_alpha   90.00
_cell.angle_beta   90.00
_cell.angle_gamma   90.00
#
_symmetry.space_group_name_H-M   'P 1'
#
loop_
_entity.id
_entity.type
_entity.pdbx_description
1 polymer ?
#
loop_
_entity_poly.entity_id
_entity_poly.type
_entity_poly.pdbx_seq_one_letter_code
_entity_poly.pdbx_strand_id
1 'polypeptide(L)'
;MASQGTPRSKASGKYANPTIPILIGENEDAFNVHYSFLEKTAFFEQHGYPVLSRNPAPSTTPSSTLQPVMSSPAPSDGTVAPDEADIKMEGTGDGIMMDELPEPSPAPTTETTIKPYKLKGLIFDPAAFEVIVNYLYNQYPQTPLHRNDFKTHRKAYILALRYRMEGLQDQLVECFRAFHVNYTVHFDDLTWIANRIPGIEAVVCKVPLVQYLVDQCAYEIYREGYDEFARQNHGFELWITDGTRLLRKELFVAMSRISKANNPHDPAVAVNQWRVRDWPQYDPSTPMPAAANVIDVDD
;
A
#
# COMPACT_ATOMS: atom_id res chain seq x y z
N MET A 1 -27.83 -8.99 15.30
CA MET A 1 -26.46 -8.73 14.81
C MET A 1 -26.53 -7.49 13.92
N ALA A 2 -25.96 -6.38 14.39
CA ALA A 2 -26.09 -5.07 13.76
C ALA A 2 -25.03 -4.88 12.67
N SER A 3 -25.45 -4.45 11.48
CA SER A 3 -24.56 -4.01 10.41
C SER A 3 -23.93 -2.67 10.78
N GLN A 4 -22.60 -2.62 10.90
CA GLN A 4 -21.89 -1.36 10.98
C GLN A 4 -21.62 -0.86 9.57
N GLY A 5 -22.36 0.17 9.18
CA GLY A 5 -22.24 0.85 7.90
C GLY A 5 -20.95 1.65 7.80
N THR A 6 -20.37 1.63 6.62
CA THR A 6 -19.31 2.53 6.16
C THR A 6 -19.73 3.99 6.40
N PRO A 7 -18.85 4.87 6.90
CA PRO A 7 -19.20 6.27 7.08
C PRO A 7 -19.45 6.95 5.73
N ARG A 8 -20.69 7.38 5.52
CA ARG A 8 -21.15 8.13 4.35
C ARG A 8 -20.61 9.56 4.47
N SER A 9 -19.64 9.95 3.65
CA SER A 9 -19.02 11.28 3.76
C SER A 9 -19.96 12.39 3.26
N LYS A 10 -20.50 13.18 4.19
CA LYS A 10 -20.92 14.56 3.94
C LYS A 10 -19.94 15.46 4.68
N ALA A 11 -18.93 15.98 4.00
CA ALA A 11 -18.13 17.08 4.50
C ALA A 11 -17.45 17.84 3.34
N SER A 12 -18.10 18.90 2.87
CA SER A 12 -17.44 19.97 2.13
C SER A 12 -16.69 20.88 3.12
N GLY A 13 -15.55 20.41 3.62
CA GLY A 13 -14.64 21.21 4.43
C GLY A 13 -13.39 21.57 3.62
N LYS A 14 -12.99 22.84 3.62
CA LYS A 14 -11.76 23.40 3.00
C LYS A 14 -10.43 22.75 3.48
N TYR A 15 -10.49 21.70 4.29
CA TYR A 15 -9.37 21.01 4.91
C TYR A 15 -9.43 19.48 4.80
N ALA A 16 -10.43 18.91 4.10
CA ALA A 16 -10.48 17.47 3.87
C ALA A 16 -9.53 17.10 2.71
N ASN A 17 -8.49 16.34 3.00
CA ASN A 17 -7.65 15.75 1.95
C ASN A 17 -8.55 14.94 1.00
N PRO A 18 -8.39 15.07 -0.33
CA PRO A 18 -9.24 14.34 -1.27
C PRO A 18 -9.05 12.82 -1.09
N THR A 19 -10.16 12.08 -1.14
CA THR A 19 -10.14 10.63 -1.23
C THR A 19 -10.10 10.19 -2.70
N ILE A 20 -9.39 9.11 -2.95
CA ILE A 20 -9.26 8.45 -4.24
C ILE A 20 -10.15 7.21 -4.22
N PRO A 21 -11.12 7.10 -5.15
CA PRO A 21 -11.93 5.89 -5.28
C PRO A 21 -11.13 4.80 -5.99
N ILE A 22 -11.09 3.61 -5.40
CA ILE A 22 -10.41 2.41 -5.90
C ILE A 22 -11.40 1.25 -5.89
N LEU A 23 -11.57 0.60 -7.04
CA LEU A 23 -12.42 -0.56 -7.23
C LEU A 23 -11.54 -1.81 -7.33
N ILE A 24 -11.77 -2.79 -6.47
CA ILE A 24 -10.92 -3.98 -6.32
C ILE A 24 -11.67 -5.24 -6.76
N GLY A 25 -10.98 -6.09 -7.51
CA GLY A 25 -11.47 -7.43 -7.87
C GLY A 25 -12.55 -7.42 -8.95
N GLU A 26 -13.14 -8.59 -9.20
CA GLU A 26 -14.14 -8.75 -10.26
C GLU A 26 -15.48 -8.08 -9.92
N ASN A 27 -15.83 -8.03 -8.64
CA ASN A 27 -17.05 -7.39 -8.15
C ASN A 27 -16.91 -5.87 -8.01
N GLU A 28 -15.73 -5.32 -8.28
CA GLU A 28 -15.43 -3.89 -8.17
C GLU A 28 -15.75 -3.32 -6.77
N ASP A 29 -15.36 -4.03 -5.71
CA ASP A 29 -15.53 -3.58 -4.32
C ASP A 29 -14.84 -2.23 -4.10
N ALA A 30 -15.61 -1.25 -3.60
CA ALA A 30 -15.19 0.14 -3.56
C ALA A 30 -14.49 0.52 -2.25
N PHE A 31 -13.28 1.08 -2.38
CA PHE A 31 -12.49 1.66 -1.30
C PHE A 31 -12.28 3.15 -1.57
N ASN A 32 -12.38 3.97 -0.53
CA ASN A 32 -12.07 5.40 -0.60
C ASN A 32 -10.88 5.68 0.30
N VAL A 33 -9.72 5.97 -0.29
CA VAL A 33 -8.46 6.13 0.46
C VAL A 33 -7.94 7.56 0.28
N HIS A 34 -7.51 8.22 1.36
CA HIS A 34 -6.97 9.57 1.25
C HIS A 34 -5.71 9.59 0.38
N TYR A 35 -5.64 10.56 -0.54
CA TYR A 35 -4.51 10.76 -1.44
C TYR A 35 -3.17 10.81 -0.67
N SER A 36 -3.15 11.53 0.46
CA SER A 36 -1.96 11.71 1.31
C SER A 36 -1.45 10.43 1.98
N PHE A 37 -2.24 9.36 2.02
CA PHE A 37 -1.76 8.04 2.45
C PHE A 37 -1.18 7.24 1.29
N LEU A 38 -1.83 7.29 0.12
CA LEU A 38 -1.34 6.61 -1.08
C LEU A 38 -0.04 7.22 -1.61
N GLU A 39 0.13 8.55 -1.53
CA GLU A 39 1.33 9.26 -2.01
C GLU A 39 2.61 8.84 -1.26
N LYS A 40 2.47 8.36 -0.02
CA LYS A 40 3.58 7.87 0.81
C LYS A 40 4.01 6.45 0.43
N THR A 41 3.33 5.84 -0.53
CA THR A 41 3.60 4.48 -1.03
C THR A 41 3.89 4.55 -2.52
N ALA A 42 4.39 3.44 -3.09
CA ALA A 42 4.58 3.34 -4.54
C ALA A 42 3.27 3.11 -5.31
N PHE A 43 2.08 3.33 -4.72
CA PHE A 43 0.80 3.09 -5.39
C PHE A 43 0.67 3.86 -6.72
N PHE A 44 0.98 5.16 -6.74
CA PHE A 44 0.86 5.97 -7.96
C PHE A 44 1.98 5.72 -8.97
N GLU A 45 3.14 5.25 -8.53
CA GLU A 45 4.18 4.78 -9.45
C GLU A 45 3.72 3.53 -10.22
N GLN A 46 2.94 2.66 -9.58
CA GLN A 46 2.42 1.44 -10.17
C GLN A 46 1.18 1.66 -11.05
N HIS A 47 0.28 2.56 -10.64
CA HIS A 47 -1.04 2.72 -11.25
C HIS A 47 -1.24 4.04 -11.98
N GLY A 48 -0.27 4.94 -11.92
CA GLY A 48 -0.33 6.29 -12.47
C GLY A 48 -0.87 7.32 -11.48
N TYR A 49 -0.42 8.57 -11.60
CA TYR A 49 -0.88 9.68 -10.76
C TYR A 49 -2.27 10.17 -11.20
N PRO A 50 -3.15 10.51 -10.24
CA PRO A 50 -4.45 11.05 -10.59
C PRO A 50 -4.27 12.47 -11.14
N VAL A 51 -5.06 12.82 -12.16
CA VAL A 51 -5.13 14.19 -12.65
C VAL A 51 -5.91 15.00 -11.64
N LEU A 52 -5.21 15.57 -10.67
CA LEU A 52 -5.78 16.56 -9.77
C LEU A 52 -5.88 17.86 -10.56
N SER A 53 -7.11 18.31 -10.84
CA SER A 53 -7.33 19.63 -11.43
C SER A 53 -6.75 20.69 -10.51
N ARG A 54 -5.48 21.06 -10.76
CA ARG A 54 -4.87 22.24 -10.18
C ARG A 54 -5.68 23.40 -10.72
N ASN A 55 -6.41 24.10 -9.85
CA ASN A 55 -7.02 25.37 -10.23
C ASN A 55 -5.94 26.17 -10.99
N PRO A 56 -6.18 26.56 -12.26
CA PRO A 56 -5.27 27.47 -12.91
C PRO A 56 -5.19 28.70 -12.02
N ALA A 57 -3.98 29.02 -11.56
CA ALA A 57 -3.73 30.34 -11.00
C ALA A 57 -4.31 31.36 -11.99
N PRO A 58 -5.00 32.42 -11.53
CA PRO A 58 -5.61 33.38 -12.43
C PRO A 58 -4.55 33.86 -13.42
N SER A 59 -4.81 33.56 -14.68
CA SER A 59 -4.03 33.98 -15.82
C SER A 59 -3.85 35.49 -15.72
N THR A 60 -2.64 35.93 -15.39
CA THR A 60 -2.25 37.33 -15.59
C THR A 60 -2.30 37.58 -17.09
N THR A 61 -3.31 38.35 -17.49
CA THR A 61 -3.48 38.88 -18.83
C THR A 61 -2.19 39.55 -19.33
N PRO A 62 -1.87 39.42 -20.62
CA PRO A 62 -0.74 40.13 -21.21
C PRO A 62 -1.18 41.57 -21.43
N SER A 63 -0.55 42.53 -20.74
CA SER A 63 -0.67 43.93 -21.11
C SER A 63 0.65 44.40 -21.71
N SER A 64 0.51 44.87 -22.94
CA SER A 64 1.53 45.25 -23.89
C SER A 64 2.00 46.69 -23.66
N THR A 65 3.29 46.92 -23.93
CA THR A 65 3.86 48.17 -24.51
C THR A 65 4.10 49.40 -23.60
N LEU A 66 5.40 49.62 -23.37
CA LEU A 66 6.20 50.87 -23.39
C LEU A 66 5.65 52.17 -22.76
N GLN A 67 6.48 52.68 -21.84
CA GLN A 67 6.58 53.98 -21.13
C GLN A 67 6.35 55.27 -21.96
N PRO A 68 6.49 56.52 -21.42
CA PRO A 68 6.76 57.01 -20.05
C PRO A 68 5.84 58.15 -19.58
N VAL A 69 5.98 58.64 -18.35
CA VAL A 69 6.19 60.08 -18.01
C VAL A 69 6.28 60.24 -16.48
N MET A 70 7.30 60.99 -16.07
CA MET A 70 7.64 61.36 -14.70
C MET A 70 6.59 62.30 -14.08
N SER A 71 6.37 62.21 -12.77
CA SER A 71 6.54 63.32 -11.80
C SER A 71 5.89 62.99 -10.45
N SER A 72 6.74 62.95 -9.42
CA SER A 72 6.43 63.21 -8.00
C SER A 72 5.86 64.64 -7.81
N PRO A 73 5.16 65.00 -6.71
CA PRO A 73 5.67 64.90 -5.33
C PRO A 73 4.67 64.54 -4.20
N ALA A 74 5.26 64.05 -3.10
CA ALA A 74 4.72 64.01 -1.72
C ALA A 74 4.58 65.46 -1.16
N PRO A 75 4.26 65.75 0.14
CA PRO A 75 4.00 64.91 1.33
C PRO A 75 2.76 65.39 2.15
N SER A 76 2.33 64.74 3.23
CA SER A 76 2.64 65.06 4.66
C SER A 76 1.66 64.22 5.51
N ASP A 77 2.11 63.44 6.50
CA ASP A 77 2.40 63.80 7.91
C ASP A 77 1.12 64.06 8.75
N GLY A 78 0.96 63.33 9.87
CA GLY A 78 -0.19 63.51 10.78
C GLY A 78 -0.58 62.28 11.60
N THR A 79 0.08 62.12 12.74
CA THR A 79 -0.14 61.17 13.84
C THR A 79 -1.53 61.29 14.52
N VAL A 80 -1.86 60.28 15.35
CA VAL A 80 -2.71 60.30 16.58
C VAL A 80 -4.02 59.48 16.50
N ALA A 81 -4.00 58.28 17.11
CA ALA A 81 -5.13 57.55 17.73
C ALA A 81 -5.61 58.29 19.00
N PRO A 82 -6.76 58.04 19.70
CA PRO A 82 -7.37 56.72 19.96
C PRO A 82 -8.92 56.71 20.21
N ASP A 83 -9.44 55.55 20.65
CA ASP A 83 -10.58 55.30 21.57
C ASP A 83 -11.97 55.90 21.21
N GLU A 84 -13.13 55.36 21.58
CA GLU A 84 -13.53 54.41 22.62
C GLU A 84 -14.94 53.88 22.23
N ALA A 85 -15.45 52.96 23.05
CA ALA A 85 -16.73 52.28 22.92
C ALA A 85 -17.97 53.21 22.87
N ASP A 86 -19.08 52.74 22.29
CA ASP A 86 -20.29 52.50 23.09
C ASP A 86 -21.44 51.78 22.36
N ILE A 87 -22.19 51.10 23.22
CA ILE A 87 -23.33 50.19 23.07
C ILE A 87 -24.63 50.95 22.70
N LYS A 88 -25.48 50.42 21.80
CA LYS A 88 -26.95 50.40 22.05
C LYS A 88 -27.85 49.64 21.05
N MET A 89 -28.72 48.86 21.69
CA MET A 89 -30.18 48.69 21.49
C MET A 89 -30.76 47.86 20.33
N GLU A 90 -31.48 46.82 20.76
CA GLU A 90 -32.57 46.14 20.08
C GLU A 90 -33.67 47.10 19.62
N GLY A 91 -34.31 46.74 18.51
CA GLY A 91 -35.56 47.33 18.04
C GLY A 91 -36.34 46.32 17.21
N THR A 92 -37.28 45.63 17.85
CA THR A 92 -38.30 44.76 17.24
C THR A 92 -39.35 45.63 16.53
N GLY A 93 -39.72 45.29 15.30
CA GLY A 93 -40.82 45.93 14.58
C GLY A 93 -41.30 45.05 13.42
N ASP A 94 -42.51 44.48 13.59
CA ASP A 94 -43.26 43.76 12.56
C ASP A 94 -43.71 44.70 11.43
N GLY A 95 -43.66 44.21 10.18
CA GLY A 95 -44.17 44.93 9.01
C GLY A 95 -44.01 44.13 7.72
N ILE A 96 -45.10 43.46 7.33
CA ILE A 96 -45.28 42.66 6.11
C ILE A 96 -45.07 43.51 4.84
N MET A 97 -44.21 43.08 3.90
CA MET A 97 -44.43 43.19 2.45
C MET A 97 -43.67 42.07 1.70
N MET A 98 -44.41 41.34 0.84
CA MET A 98 -43.88 40.40 -0.14
C MET A 98 -42.95 41.13 -1.11
N ASP A 99 -41.75 40.60 -1.33
CA ASP A 99 -41.02 40.83 -2.56
C ASP A 99 -40.29 39.55 -2.98
N GLU A 100 -40.44 39.22 -4.26
CA GLU A 100 -39.97 38.00 -4.93
C GLU A 100 -38.45 37.86 -4.81
N LEU A 101 -37.96 36.88 -4.05
CA LEU A 101 -36.56 36.49 -4.05
C LEU A 101 -36.27 35.62 -5.30
N PRO A 102 -35.24 35.94 -6.09
CA PRO A 102 -34.83 35.11 -7.22
C PRO A 102 -34.38 33.73 -6.74
N GLU A 103 -34.76 32.69 -7.49
CA GLU A 103 -34.25 31.32 -7.33
C GLU A 103 -32.72 31.34 -7.18
N PRO A 104 -32.14 30.64 -6.19
CA PRO A 104 -30.71 30.44 -6.16
C PRO A 104 -30.33 29.56 -7.35
N SER A 105 -29.77 30.17 -8.40
CA SER A 105 -29.01 29.46 -9.42
C SER A 105 -28.08 28.45 -8.74
N PRO A 106 -28.10 27.17 -9.13
CA PRO A 106 -27.16 26.21 -8.58
C PRO A 106 -25.76 26.70 -8.91
N ALA A 107 -24.99 27.02 -7.86
CA ALA A 107 -23.57 27.25 -7.98
C ALA A 107 -22.97 26.06 -8.75
N PRO A 108 -22.03 26.27 -9.69
CA PRO A 108 -21.35 25.19 -10.34
C PRO A 108 -20.58 24.41 -9.26
N THR A 109 -21.14 23.30 -8.82
CA THR A 109 -20.42 22.27 -8.09
C THR A 109 -19.37 21.74 -9.07
N THR A 110 -18.17 22.29 -9.03
CA THR A 110 -16.98 21.63 -9.58
C THR A 110 -16.69 20.41 -8.71
N GLU A 111 -17.55 19.39 -8.82
CA GLU A 111 -17.17 18.03 -8.46
C GLU A 111 -16.03 17.66 -9.39
N THR A 112 -14.82 17.69 -8.84
CA THR A 112 -13.65 17.22 -9.55
C THR A 112 -13.77 15.71 -9.57
N THR A 113 -14.39 15.15 -10.62
CA THR A 113 -14.65 13.71 -10.72
C THR A 113 -13.33 12.99 -10.96
N ILE A 114 -12.64 12.61 -9.88
CA ILE A 114 -11.45 11.76 -9.95
C ILE A 114 -11.92 10.39 -10.47
N LYS A 115 -11.41 10.00 -11.65
CA LYS A 115 -11.72 8.70 -12.24
C LYS A 115 -11.26 7.58 -11.29
N PRO A 116 -12.11 6.58 -10.98
CA PRO A 116 -11.72 5.49 -10.09
C PRO A 116 -10.63 4.62 -10.71
N TYR A 117 -9.68 4.21 -9.87
CA TYR A 117 -8.73 3.16 -10.22
C TYR A 117 -9.46 1.82 -10.21
N LYS A 118 -9.26 1.00 -11.24
CA LYS A 118 -9.83 -0.36 -11.32
C LYS A 118 -8.71 -1.37 -11.26
N LEU A 119 -8.59 -2.09 -10.15
CA LEU A 119 -7.53 -3.06 -9.93
C LEU A 119 -8.10 -4.48 -9.98
N LYS A 120 -7.71 -5.24 -11.00
CA LYS A 120 -8.16 -6.61 -11.25
C LYS A 120 -6.98 -7.56 -11.38
N GLY A 121 -7.19 -8.82 -11.00
CA GLY A 121 -6.20 -9.90 -11.10
C GLY A 121 -6.06 -10.71 -9.82
N LEU A 122 -5.23 -11.76 -9.87
CA LEU A 122 -5.16 -12.80 -8.83
C LEU A 122 -4.77 -12.30 -7.43
N ILE A 123 -4.07 -11.17 -7.34
CA ILE A 123 -3.62 -10.57 -6.08
C ILE A 123 -4.55 -9.44 -5.60
N PHE A 124 -5.41 -8.91 -6.48
CA PHE A 124 -6.34 -7.82 -6.17
C PHE A 124 -7.65 -8.40 -5.65
N ASP A 125 -7.56 -8.87 -4.41
CA ASP A 125 -8.66 -9.41 -3.63
C ASP A 125 -9.14 -8.36 -2.62
N PRO A 126 -10.45 -8.12 -2.47
CA PRO A 126 -10.97 -7.09 -1.57
C PRO A 126 -10.48 -7.24 -0.13
N ALA A 127 -10.46 -8.46 0.42
CA ALA A 127 -10.01 -8.70 1.79
C ALA A 127 -8.50 -8.46 1.94
N ALA A 128 -7.71 -8.78 0.91
CA ALA A 128 -6.28 -8.51 0.91
C ALA A 128 -5.99 -7.00 0.80
N PHE A 129 -6.77 -6.27 0.00
CA PHE A 129 -6.65 -4.82 -0.13
C PHE A 129 -7.13 -4.10 1.13
N GLU A 130 -8.13 -4.64 1.83
CA GLU A 130 -8.56 -4.12 3.13
C GLU A 130 -7.42 -4.11 4.14
N VAL A 131 -6.53 -5.12 4.15
CA VAL A 131 -5.31 -5.11 4.99
C VAL A 131 -4.40 -3.92 4.65
N ILE A 132 -4.25 -3.58 3.36
CA ILE A 132 -3.46 -2.41 2.92
C ILE A 132 -4.10 -1.12 3.46
N VAL A 133 -5.40 -0.97 3.26
CA VAL A 133 -6.15 0.21 3.69
C VAL A 133 -6.08 0.36 5.21
N ASN A 134 -6.37 -0.70 5.96
CA ASN A 134 -6.30 -0.71 7.41
C ASN A 134 -4.92 -0.27 7.92
N TYR A 135 -3.85 -0.79 7.31
CA TYR A 135 -2.50 -0.36 7.67
C TYR A 135 -2.23 1.13 7.40
N LEU A 136 -2.71 1.67 6.28
CA LEU A 136 -2.61 3.10 5.98
C LEU A 136 -3.33 3.98 7.04
N TYR A 137 -4.35 3.43 7.69
CA TYR A 137 -5.06 4.05 8.82
C TYR A 137 -4.57 3.57 10.19
N ASN A 138 -3.33 3.08 10.28
CA ASN A 138 -2.66 2.64 11.51
C ASN A 138 -3.34 1.46 12.23
N GLN A 139 -4.06 0.60 11.49
CA GLN A 139 -4.58 -0.67 12.00
C GLN A 139 -3.69 -1.81 11.50
N TYR A 140 -3.01 -2.46 12.44
CA TYR A 140 -2.04 -3.51 12.12
C TYR A 140 -2.72 -4.86 11.86
N PRO A 141 -2.20 -5.68 10.92
CA PRO A 141 -2.72 -7.01 10.67
C PRO A 141 -2.60 -7.87 11.95
N GLN A 142 -3.61 -8.70 12.18
CA GLN A 142 -3.61 -9.69 13.25
C GLN A 142 -3.16 -11.04 12.70
N THR A 143 -2.65 -11.91 13.58
CA THR A 143 -2.29 -13.28 13.21
C THR A 143 -3.51 -14.01 12.63
N PRO A 144 -3.38 -14.61 11.43
CA PRO A 144 -4.42 -15.45 10.84
C PRO A 144 -4.92 -16.50 11.84
N LEU A 145 -6.24 -16.70 11.91
CA LEU A 145 -6.82 -17.79 12.70
C LEU A 145 -7.07 -19.01 11.83
N HIS A 146 -7.29 -18.79 10.54
CA HIS A 146 -7.61 -19.83 9.59
C HIS A 146 -6.76 -19.74 8.33
N ARG A 147 -6.73 -20.85 7.59
CA ARG A 147 -6.01 -20.97 6.33
C ARG A 147 -6.47 -19.96 5.26
N ASN A 148 -7.74 -19.57 5.29
CA ASN A 148 -8.25 -18.54 4.37
C ASN A 148 -7.68 -17.17 4.70
N ASP A 149 -7.60 -16.79 5.98
CA ASP A 149 -6.97 -15.55 6.43
C ASP A 149 -5.49 -15.52 6.05
N PHE A 150 -4.80 -16.65 6.20
CA PHE A 150 -3.41 -16.80 5.74
C PHE A 150 -3.28 -16.48 4.25
N LYS A 151 -4.18 -17.00 3.40
CA LYS A 151 -4.18 -16.72 1.96
C LYS A 151 -4.45 -15.24 1.67
N THR A 152 -5.30 -14.59 2.46
CA THR A 152 -5.56 -13.14 2.40
C THR A 152 -4.29 -12.35 2.72
N HIS A 153 -3.63 -12.64 3.84
CA HIS A 153 -2.36 -12.03 4.22
C HIS A 153 -1.27 -12.27 3.18
N ARG A 154 -1.27 -13.45 2.54
CA ARG A 154 -0.33 -13.81 1.46
C ARG A 154 -0.48 -12.88 0.26
N LYS A 155 -1.72 -12.58 -0.15
CA LYS A 155 -1.99 -11.60 -1.21
C LYS A 155 -1.63 -10.19 -0.75
N ALA A 156 -1.97 -9.82 0.49
CA ALA A 156 -1.65 -8.51 1.07
C ALA A 156 -0.12 -8.27 1.11
N TYR A 157 0.69 -9.30 1.38
CA TYR A 157 2.15 -9.19 1.36
C TYR A 157 2.68 -8.85 -0.03
N ILE A 158 2.15 -9.46 -1.10
CA ILE A 158 2.52 -9.12 -2.48
C ILE A 158 2.13 -7.67 -2.81
N LEU A 159 0.97 -7.20 -2.35
CA LEU A 159 0.56 -5.81 -2.51
C LEU A 159 1.50 -4.86 -1.73
N ALA A 160 1.85 -5.20 -0.49
CA ALA A 160 2.78 -4.43 0.35
C ALA A 160 4.18 -4.34 -0.27
N LEU A 161 4.65 -5.40 -0.94
CA LEU A 161 5.87 -5.38 -1.75
C LEU A 161 5.76 -4.40 -2.92
N ARG A 162 4.68 -4.49 -3.72
CA ARG A 162 4.47 -3.62 -4.88
C ARG A 162 4.34 -2.14 -4.51
N TYR A 163 3.76 -1.87 -3.35
CA TYR A 163 3.58 -0.51 -2.83
C TYR A 163 4.73 -0.03 -1.95
N ARG A 164 5.81 -0.82 -1.82
CA ARG A 164 6.99 -0.53 -0.99
C ARG A 164 6.64 -0.18 0.46
N MET A 165 5.67 -0.89 1.03
CA MET A 165 5.21 -0.71 2.41
C MET A 165 6.01 -1.59 3.37
N GLU A 166 7.26 -1.25 3.63
CA GLU A 166 8.20 -2.07 4.43
C GLU A 166 7.65 -2.44 5.80
N GLY A 167 7.09 -1.46 6.53
CA GLY A 167 6.54 -1.72 7.86
C GLY A 167 5.38 -2.72 7.82
N LEU A 168 4.56 -2.72 6.77
CA LEU A 168 3.49 -3.72 6.62
C LEU A 168 4.05 -5.09 6.24
N GLN A 169 5.08 -5.14 5.39
CA GLN A 169 5.76 -6.40 5.05
C GLN A 169 6.31 -7.06 6.32
N ASP A 170 7.01 -6.32 7.20
CA ASP A 170 7.52 -6.85 8.47
C ASP A 170 6.41 -7.38 9.37
N GLN A 171 5.31 -6.64 9.53
CA GLN A 171 4.16 -7.06 10.34
C GLN A 171 3.51 -8.33 9.79
N LEU A 172 3.39 -8.43 8.46
CA LEU A 172 2.84 -9.62 7.82
C LEU A 172 3.76 -10.83 8.00
N VAL A 173 5.09 -10.68 7.87
CA VAL A 173 6.04 -11.78 8.18
C VAL A 173 5.84 -12.29 9.60
N GLU A 174 5.65 -11.40 10.57
CA GLU A 174 5.37 -11.80 11.96
C GLU A 174 4.03 -12.54 12.09
N CYS A 175 2.98 -12.09 11.39
CA CYS A 175 1.72 -12.83 11.34
C CYS A 175 1.88 -14.25 10.78
N PHE A 176 2.69 -14.44 9.73
CA PHE A 176 2.97 -15.77 9.16
C PHE A 176 3.74 -16.67 10.13
N ARG A 177 4.68 -16.10 10.87
CA ARG A 177 5.42 -16.81 11.94
C ARG A 177 4.50 -17.26 13.04
N ALA A 178 3.74 -16.33 13.61
CA ALA A 178 2.80 -16.63 14.68
C ALA A 178 1.75 -17.67 14.26
N PHE A 179 1.35 -17.70 12.98
CA PHE A 179 0.51 -18.74 12.44
C PHE A 179 1.20 -20.12 12.47
N HIS A 180 2.43 -20.23 11.95
CA HIS A 180 3.13 -21.52 11.88
C HIS A 180 3.61 -22.06 13.25
N VAL A 181 3.45 -21.32 14.34
CA VAL A 181 3.60 -21.87 15.70
C VAL A 181 2.57 -22.98 15.95
N ASN A 182 1.37 -22.87 15.39
CA ASN A 182 0.26 -23.79 15.64
C ASN A 182 -0.16 -24.62 14.41
N TYR A 183 0.39 -24.30 13.24
CA TYR A 183 0.01 -24.92 11.96
C TYR A 183 1.25 -25.27 11.15
N THR A 184 1.21 -26.37 10.40
CA THR A 184 2.31 -26.75 9.49
C THR A 184 2.36 -25.86 8.26
N VAL A 185 3.56 -25.70 7.69
CA VAL A 185 3.76 -24.96 6.45
C VAL A 185 3.24 -25.79 5.28
N HIS A 186 2.54 -25.13 4.37
CA HIS A 186 2.23 -25.72 3.08
C HIS A 186 3.25 -25.21 2.06
N PHE A 187 3.96 -26.12 1.42
CA PHE A 187 4.96 -25.83 0.41
C PHE A 187 4.41 -24.97 -0.75
N ASP A 188 3.13 -25.15 -1.08
CA ASP A 188 2.43 -24.35 -2.09
C ASP A 188 2.40 -22.85 -1.76
N ASP A 189 2.54 -22.45 -0.50
CA ASP A 189 2.64 -21.02 -0.15
C ASP A 189 3.94 -20.41 -0.61
N LEU A 190 5.04 -21.13 -0.42
CA LEU A 190 6.37 -20.71 -0.87
C LEU A 190 6.38 -20.54 -2.39
N THR A 191 5.92 -21.56 -3.12
CA THR A 191 5.88 -21.49 -4.59
C THR A 191 4.91 -20.43 -5.09
N TRP A 192 3.75 -20.27 -4.44
CA TRP A 192 2.77 -19.25 -4.81
C TRP A 192 3.34 -17.84 -4.66
N ILE A 193 4.01 -17.54 -3.54
CA ILE A 193 4.64 -16.24 -3.26
C ILE A 193 5.80 -16.00 -4.23
N ALA A 194 6.74 -16.95 -4.34
CA ALA A 194 7.93 -16.81 -5.16
C ALA A 194 7.57 -16.50 -6.63
N ASN A 195 6.55 -17.17 -7.17
CA ASN A 195 6.09 -16.96 -8.55
C ASN A 195 5.34 -15.64 -8.79
N ARG A 196 5.06 -14.85 -7.74
CA ARG A 196 4.27 -13.61 -7.81
C ARG A 196 5.03 -12.36 -7.40
N ILE A 197 6.28 -12.53 -6.99
CA ILE A 197 7.23 -11.44 -6.80
C ILE A 197 7.85 -11.16 -8.19
N PRO A 198 7.60 -9.98 -8.79
CA PRO A 198 8.23 -9.63 -10.07
C PRO A 198 9.75 -9.52 -9.90
N GLY A 199 10.55 -9.93 -10.88
CA GLY A 199 12.00 -9.71 -10.85
C GLY A 199 12.81 -10.98 -11.06
N ILE A 200 14.14 -10.86 -11.00
CA ILE A 200 15.04 -12.00 -11.17
C ILE A 200 15.02 -12.90 -9.93
N GLU A 201 15.20 -14.19 -10.16
CA GLU A 201 15.12 -15.22 -9.11
C GLU A 201 16.06 -14.94 -7.92
N ALA A 202 17.24 -14.37 -8.17
CA ALA A 202 18.20 -13.99 -7.12
C ALA A 202 17.67 -12.90 -6.17
N VAL A 203 16.75 -12.04 -6.62
CA VAL A 203 16.08 -11.03 -5.78
C VAL A 203 14.91 -11.68 -5.04
N VAL A 204 14.14 -12.54 -5.72
CA VAL A 204 13.02 -13.28 -5.09
C VAL A 204 13.50 -14.08 -3.88
N CYS A 205 14.63 -14.76 -3.99
CA CYS A 205 15.23 -15.54 -2.90
C CYS A 205 15.71 -14.70 -1.71
N LYS A 206 15.79 -13.37 -1.85
CA LYS A 206 16.18 -12.43 -0.79
C LYS A 206 14.98 -11.76 -0.12
N VAL A 207 13.76 -12.04 -0.58
CA VAL A 207 12.56 -11.46 0.02
C VAL A 207 12.33 -12.11 1.39
N PRO A 208 12.13 -11.33 2.48
CA PRO A 208 12.07 -11.88 3.83
C PRO A 208 11.07 -13.02 4.02
N LEU A 209 9.85 -12.86 3.50
CA LEU A 209 8.84 -13.92 3.59
C LEU A 209 9.24 -15.19 2.83
N VAL A 210 9.93 -15.07 1.70
CA VAL A 210 10.42 -16.23 0.94
C VAL A 210 11.45 -17.00 1.76
N GLN A 211 12.40 -16.29 2.37
CA GLN A 211 13.43 -16.90 3.19
C GLN A 211 12.90 -17.54 4.46
N TYR A 212 11.98 -16.85 5.13
CA TYR A 212 11.26 -17.43 6.26
C TYR A 212 10.59 -18.75 5.86
N LEU A 213 9.86 -18.77 4.75
CA LEU A 213 9.17 -19.98 4.29
C LEU A 213 10.16 -21.08 3.87
N VAL A 214 11.30 -20.73 3.28
CA VAL A 214 12.39 -21.67 2.98
C VAL A 214 12.94 -22.30 4.26
N ASP A 215 13.29 -21.48 5.25
CA ASP A 215 13.81 -21.96 6.54
C ASP A 215 12.75 -22.80 7.27
N GLN A 216 11.47 -22.39 7.25
CA GLN A 216 10.36 -23.14 7.85
C GLN A 216 10.13 -24.50 7.16
N CYS A 217 10.14 -24.55 5.82
CA CYS A 217 10.04 -25.82 5.09
C CYS A 217 11.21 -26.74 5.44
N ALA A 218 12.43 -26.20 5.49
CA ALA A 218 13.62 -26.98 5.84
C ALA A 218 13.53 -27.53 7.28
N TYR A 219 13.01 -26.74 8.22
CA TYR A 219 12.80 -27.18 9.60
C TYR A 219 11.73 -28.27 9.71
N GLU A 220 10.62 -28.15 8.99
CA GLU A 220 9.57 -29.18 8.99
C GLU A 220 10.05 -30.48 8.35
N ILE A 221 10.82 -30.42 7.25
CA ILE A 221 11.47 -31.61 6.67
C ILE A 221 12.43 -32.27 7.67
N TYR A 222 13.20 -31.48 8.42
CA TYR A 222 14.08 -32.00 9.47
C TYR A 222 13.30 -32.66 10.61
N ARG A 223 12.20 -32.02 11.06
CA ARG A 223 11.39 -32.46 12.20
C ARG A 223 10.57 -33.71 11.90
N GLU A 224 9.93 -33.76 10.73
CA GLU A 224 8.95 -34.79 10.37
C GLU A 224 9.51 -35.85 9.42
N GLY A 225 10.63 -35.54 8.75
CA GLY A 225 11.21 -36.39 7.71
C GLY A 225 10.72 -36.02 6.31
N TYR A 226 11.55 -36.34 5.31
CA TYR A 226 11.28 -36.02 3.90
C TYR A 226 9.97 -36.65 3.40
N ASP A 227 9.78 -37.96 3.62
CA ASP A 227 8.64 -38.69 3.07
C ASP A 227 7.29 -38.15 3.58
N GLU A 228 7.24 -37.82 4.87
CA GLU A 228 6.02 -37.29 5.49
C GLU A 228 5.74 -35.86 5.01
N PHE A 229 6.76 -35.01 4.90
CA PHE A 229 6.61 -33.67 4.35
C PHE A 229 6.13 -33.72 2.88
N ALA A 230 6.72 -34.58 2.06
CA ALA A 230 6.35 -34.76 0.65
C ALA A 230 4.90 -35.28 0.51
N ARG A 231 4.49 -36.23 1.36
CA ARG A 231 3.12 -36.76 1.40
C ARG A 231 2.09 -35.67 1.72
N GLN A 232 2.40 -34.74 2.62
CA GLN A 232 1.52 -33.62 2.95
C GLN A 232 1.54 -32.54 1.85
N ASN A 233 2.64 -32.43 1.10
CA ASN A 233 2.89 -31.40 0.09
C ASN A 233 3.05 -32.00 -1.30
N HIS A 234 1.93 -32.41 -1.92
CA HIS A 234 1.92 -33.16 -3.19
C HIS A 234 2.67 -32.48 -4.35
N GLY A 235 2.76 -31.15 -4.37
CA GLY A 235 3.52 -30.40 -5.38
C GLY A 235 5.04 -30.42 -5.18
N PHE A 236 5.53 -30.90 -4.04
CA PHE A 236 6.93 -30.81 -3.63
C PHE A 236 7.85 -31.71 -4.46
N GLU A 237 7.46 -32.96 -4.71
CA GLU A 237 8.30 -33.91 -5.48
C GLU A 237 8.51 -33.43 -6.92
N LEU A 238 7.45 -32.96 -7.56
CA LEU A 238 7.54 -32.38 -8.90
C LEU A 238 8.43 -31.12 -8.88
N TRP A 239 8.26 -30.27 -7.87
CA TRP A 239 9.07 -29.06 -7.73
C TRP A 239 10.55 -29.35 -7.47
N ILE A 240 10.92 -30.42 -6.76
CA ILE A 240 12.33 -30.79 -6.59
C ILE A 240 13.02 -31.06 -7.93
N THR A 241 12.28 -31.59 -8.91
CA THR A 241 12.81 -31.91 -10.23
C THR A 241 12.82 -30.68 -11.13
N ASP A 242 11.65 -30.04 -11.28
CA ASP A 242 11.39 -29.04 -12.32
C ASP A 242 11.29 -27.61 -11.79
N GLY A 243 11.36 -27.42 -10.47
CA GLY A 243 11.24 -26.12 -9.81
C GLY A 243 12.45 -25.23 -10.02
N THR A 244 12.29 -23.98 -9.60
CA THR A 244 13.29 -22.91 -9.74
C THR A 244 14.62 -23.28 -9.09
N ARG A 245 15.72 -23.17 -9.83
CA ARG A 245 17.04 -23.72 -9.45
C ARG A 245 17.61 -23.03 -8.21
N LEU A 246 17.53 -21.71 -8.12
CA LEU A 246 18.02 -20.97 -6.96
C LEU A 246 17.13 -21.22 -5.75
N LEU A 247 15.80 -21.26 -5.90
CA LEU A 247 14.92 -21.53 -4.76
C LEU A 247 15.15 -22.94 -4.18
N ARG A 248 15.37 -23.94 -5.05
CA ARG A 248 15.81 -25.29 -4.64
C ARG A 248 17.16 -25.26 -3.92
N LYS A 249 18.12 -24.49 -4.44
CA LYS A 249 19.43 -24.30 -3.80
C LYS A 249 19.28 -23.69 -2.40
N GLU A 250 18.45 -22.66 -2.23
CA GLU A 250 18.22 -22.03 -0.92
C GLU A 250 17.60 -23.02 0.08
N LEU A 251 16.63 -23.84 -0.34
CA LEU A 251 16.09 -24.90 0.51
C LEU A 251 17.16 -25.91 0.93
N PHE A 252 17.99 -26.36 -0.01
CA PHE A 252 19.08 -27.28 0.29
C PHE A 252 20.11 -26.67 1.26
N VAL A 253 20.42 -25.38 1.09
CA VAL A 253 21.31 -24.63 1.99
C VAL A 253 20.69 -24.53 3.39
N ALA A 254 19.41 -24.23 3.50
CA ALA A 254 18.69 -24.16 4.77
C ALA A 254 18.68 -25.53 5.49
N MET A 255 18.35 -26.61 4.77
CA MET A 255 18.42 -27.97 5.29
C MET A 255 19.83 -28.32 5.77
N SER A 256 20.85 -28.00 4.97
CA SER A 256 22.25 -28.23 5.34
C SER A 256 22.67 -27.44 6.59
N ARG A 257 22.14 -26.23 6.79
CA ARG A 257 22.38 -25.40 7.98
C ARG A 257 21.74 -26.04 9.22
N ILE A 258 20.50 -26.49 9.09
CA ILE A 258 19.73 -27.15 10.16
C ILE A 258 20.42 -28.46 10.58
N SER A 259 20.84 -29.30 9.64
CA SER A 259 21.53 -30.56 9.93
C SER A 259 22.88 -30.40 10.61
N LYS A 260 23.52 -29.23 10.47
CA LYS A 260 24.78 -28.90 11.16
C LYS A 260 24.57 -28.30 12.55
N ALA A 261 23.34 -27.89 12.88
CA ALA A 261 23.02 -27.35 14.18
C ALA A 261 22.79 -28.48 15.19
N ASN A 262 23.39 -28.38 16.38
CA ASN A 262 23.21 -29.38 17.44
C ASN A 262 21.76 -29.42 17.98
N ASN A 263 21.07 -28.29 17.92
CA ASN A 263 19.66 -28.15 18.31
C ASN A 263 19.02 -27.06 17.44
N PRO A 264 18.56 -27.37 16.22
CA PRO A 264 17.96 -26.38 15.35
C PRO A 264 16.66 -25.84 15.98
N HIS A 265 16.54 -24.52 16.02
CA HIS A 265 15.36 -23.85 16.55
C HIS A 265 14.29 -23.69 15.47
N ASP A 266 13.02 -23.79 15.88
CA ASP A 266 11.87 -23.53 15.02
C ASP A 266 11.89 -22.08 14.50
N PRO A 267 11.97 -21.85 13.18
CA PRO A 267 11.92 -20.52 12.58
C PRO A 267 10.69 -19.73 13.03
N ALA A 268 9.53 -20.37 13.22
CA ALA A 268 8.31 -19.72 13.68
C ALA A 268 8.47 -19.03 15.06
N VAL A 269 9.36 -19.53 15.92
CA VAL A 269 9.60 -19.01 17.28
C VAL A 269 10.79 -18.01 17.34
N ALA A 270 11.67 -18.01 16.34
CA ALA A 270 12.89 -17.20 16.31
C ALA A 270 12.70 -15.68 16.05
N VAL A 271 12.32 -14.87 17.03
CA VAL A 271 11.96 -13.44 16.89
C VAL A 271 12.95 -12.59 16.03
N ASN A 272 12.41 -11.70 15.17
CA ASN A 272 13.11 -10.61 14.47
C ASN A 272 14.15 -10.99 13.37
N GLN A 273 14.15 -12.20 12.83
CA GLN A 273 15.18 -12.62 11.85
C GLN A 273 14.92 -12.17 10.40
N TRP A 274 13.66 -11.94 10.01
CA TRP A 274 13.29 -11.67 8.61
C TRP A 274 12.65 -10.28 8.47
N ARG A 275 13.45 -9.22 8.70
CA ARG A 275 13.03 -7.82 8.52
C ARG A 275 13.44 -7.28 7.17
N VAL A 276 12.58 -6.56 6.48
CA VAL A 276 12.81 -6.01 5.13
C VAL A 276 14.05 -5.12 5.06
N ARG A 277 14.33 -4.34 6.11
CA ARG A 277 15.46 -3.41 6.16
C ARG A 277 16.83 -4.07 6.06
N ASP A 278 16.92 -5.37 6.37
CA ASP A 278 18.17 -6.12 6.33
C ASP A 278 18.48 -6.67 4.92
N TRP A 279 17.61 -6.42 3.94
CA TRP A 279 17.69 -6.99 2.59
C TRP A 279 17.74 -5.90 1.51
N PRO A 280 18.30 -6.20 0.31
CA PRO A 280 18.23 -5.29 -0.82
C PRO A 280 16.77 -4.91 -1.08
N GLN A 281 16.49 -3.60 -1.07
CA GLN A 281 15.13 -3.13 -1.26
C GLN A 281 14.59 -3.66 -2.59
N TYR A 282 13.44 -4.32 -2.49
CA TYR A 282 12.73 -4.80 -3.65
C TYR A 282 12.23 -3.60 -4.47
N ASP A 283 12.80 -3.43 -5.66
CA ASP A 283 12.35 -2.43 -6.61
C ASP A 283 11.58 -3.09 -7.77
N PRO A 284 10.23 -2.98 -7.80
CA PRO A 284 9.41 -3.52 -8.89
C PRO A 284 9.66 -2.83 -10.24
N SER A 285 10.37 -1.70 -10.27
CA SER A 285 10.70 -0.96 -11.50
C SER A 285 12.10 -1.28 -12.05
N THR A 286 12.91 -2.07 -11.34
CA THR A 286 14.23 -2.47 -11.83
C THR A 286 14.05 -3.38 -13.05
N PRO A 287 14.56 -2.99 -14.24
CA PRO A 287 14.46 -3.81 -15.44
C PRO A 287 15.19 -5.14 -15.23
N MET A 288 14.61 -6.24 -15.72
CA MET A 288 15.32 -7.52 -15.78
C MET A 288 16.63 -7.29 -16.53
N PRO A 289 17.81 -7.60 -15.94
CA PRO A 289 19.02 -7.69 -16.74
C PRO A 289 18.75 -8.67 -17.88
N ALA A 290 18.93 -8.21 -19.11
CA ALA A 290 18.94 -9.08 -20.29
C ALA A 290 19.87 -10.25 -19.98
N ALA A 291 19.38 -11.47 -20.19
CA ALA A 291 20.00 -12.73 -19.82
C ALA A 291 21.54 -12.63 -19.77
N ALA A 292 22.09 -12.69 -18.56
CA ALA A 292 23.53 -12.70 -18.38
C ALA A 292 24.11 -13.91 -19.11
N ASN A 293 25.08 -13.61 -19.97
CA ASN A 293 25.76 -14.47 -20.91
C ASN A 293 25.90 -15.93 -20.46
N VAL A 294 25.52 -16.82 -21.39
CA VAL A 294 25.99 -18.21 -21.45
C VAL A 294 27.50 -18.21 -21.25
N ILE A 295 27.97 -18.94 -20.23
CA ILE A 295 29.38 -19.31 -20.14
C ILE A 295 29.52 -20.45 -21.14
N ASP A 296 30.12 -20.19 -22.29
CA ASP A 296 30.62 -21.25 -23.16
C ASP A 296 31.68 -22.03 -22.37
N VAL A 297 31.42 -23.32 -22.18
CA VAL A 297 32.42 -24.26 -21.73
C VAL A 297 33.05 -24.80 -23.02
N ASP A 298 34.25 -24.32 -23.34
CA ASP A 298 35.05 -24.92 -24.40
C ASP A 298 35.35 -26.39 -24.05
N ASP A 299 35.17 -27.28 -25.03
CA ASP A 299 35.45 -28.73 -24.98
C ASP A 299 36.90 -29.07 -24.57
#